data_AF-A0A1M6S195-F1
#
_entry.id   AF-A0A1M6S195-F1
#
_cell.length_a   1.000
_cell.length_b   1.000
_cell.length_c   1.000
_cell.angle_alpha   90.00
_cell.angle_beta   90.00
_cell.angle_gamma   90.00
#
_symmetry.space_group_name_H-M   'P 1'
#
loop_
_entity.id
_entity.type
_entity.pdbx_description
1 polymer ?
#
loop_
_entity_poly.entity_id
_entity_poly.type
_entity_poly.pdbx_seq_one_letter_code
_entity_poly.pdbx_strand_id
1 'polypeptide(L)'
;MTYPTQAQYVLHNQNKEPCDASGKLVDPHQPSAWMTHKEADAIAATTGFGVGFVITENDPYFIVDIDGCRDPITGTPNELAKKWSGILPGAAVEISRSGTGYHFWGCCEAGLSEHYYNRKNGIEFYQGKRYVALGSQMQGEIGIDWSAQLRANLTPRPETSTLPEEGPVPEYTGPSDDETLLRMAMDAKGSAAVAFGNKARFKDLWNANADALARFFRPRVTTRLIDPVQIQHC
;
A
#
# COMPACT_ATOMS: atom_id res chain seq x y z
N MET A 1 24.91 -6.72 6.92
CA MET A 1 23.81 -7.22 6.07
C MET A 1 23.06 -6.02 5.53
N THR A 2 22.68 -6.06 4.27
CA THR A 2 22.20 -4.89 3.53
C THR A 2 20.86 -5.19 2.90
N TYR A 3 20.02 -4.17 2.83
CA TYR A 3 18.81 -4.16 2.03
C TYR A 3 19.09 -4.49 0.54
N PRO A 4 18.06 -4.75 -0.27
CA PRO A 4 18.23 -5.01 -1.70
C PRO A 4 19.12 -3.98 -2.42
N THR A 5 19.96 -4.42 -3.34
CA THR A 5 20.93 -3.53 -4.01
C THR A 5 20.30 -2.67 -5.12
N GLN A 6 19.08 -2.98 -5.53
CA GLN A 6 18.36 -2.27 -6.60
C GLN A 6 17.98 -0.84 -6.24
N ALA A 7 17.96 0.04 -7.24
CA ALA A 7 17.56 1.44 -7.08
C ALA A 7 16.03 1.56 -7.03
N GLN A 8 15.46 1.28 -5.87
CA GLN A 8 14.03 1.39 -5.57
C GLN A 8 13.79 2.05 -4.20
N TYR A 9 14.73 2.91 -3.77
CA TYR A 9 14.62 3.63 -2.51
C TYR A 9 14.06 5.01 -2.74
N VAL A 10 13.26 5.48 -1.79
CA VAL A 10 12.66 6.82 -1.78
C VAL A 10 12.86 7.45 -0.41
N LEU A 11 12.90 8.78 -0.33
CA LEU A 11 12.86 9.47 0.96
C LEU A 11 11.43 9.61 1.44
N HIS A 12 11.24 9.77 2.73
CA HIS A 12 9.95 10.13 3.30
C HIS A 12 10.08 11.14 4.44
N ASN A 13 9.08 12.00 4.60
CA ASN A 13 9.03 12.98 5.68
C ASN A 13 8.69 12.31 7.03
N GLN A 14 8.50 13.11 8.09
CA GLN A 14 8.17 12.62 9.43
C GLN A 14 6.81 11.91 9.52
N ASN A 15 5.88 12.23 8.62
CA ASN A 15 4.57 11.57 8.50
C ASN A 15 4.64 10.28 7.67
N LYS A 16 5.85 9.84 7.29
CA LYS A 16 6.11 8.74 6.36
C LYS A 16 5.62 9.01 4.94
N GLU A 17 5.33 10.25 4.55
CA GLU A 17 4.91 10.54 3.18
C GLU A 17 6.13 10.62 2.26
N PRO A 18 6.16 9.87 1.15
CA PRO A 18 7.25 9.90 0.17
C PRO A 18 7.52 11.31 -0.35
N CYS A 19 8.79 11.70 -0.37
CA CYS A 19 9.22 13.03 -0.79
C CYS A 19 10.57 13.00 -1.52
N ASP A 20 10.89 14.10 -2.21
CA ASP A 20 12.24 14.35 -2.73
C ASP A 20 13.16 14.94 -1.64
N ALA A 21 14.41 15.23 -2.01
CA ALA A 21 15.41 15.80 -1.10
C ALA A 21 15.06 17.21 -0.57
N SER A 22 14.11 17.92 -1.20
CA SER A 22 13.59 19.20 -0.72
C SER A 22 12.38 19.04 0.23
N GLY A 23 11.87 17.82 0.39
CA GLY A 23 10.67 17.53 1.18
C GLY A 23 9.36 17.66 0.39
N LYS A 24 9.41 17.92 -0.91
CA LYS A 24 8.21 17.96 -1.76
C LYS A 24 7.70 16.54 -1.97
N LEU A 25 6.39 16.34 -1.82
CA LEU A 25 5.76 15.04 -2.02
C LEU A 25 5.96 14.51 -3.43
N VAL A 26 6.26 13.22 -3.54
CA VAL A 26 6.44 12.50 -4.81
C VAL A 26 5.62 11.22 -4.79
N ASP A 27 5.23 10.75 -5.98
CA ASP A 27 4.65 9.42 -6.11
C ASP A 27 5.77 8.37 -6.01
N PRO A 28 5.80 7.52 -4.97
CA PRO A 28 6.86 6.54 -4.77
C PRO A 28 6.84 5.45 -5.83
N HIS A 29 5.79 5.32 -6.64
CA HIS A 29 5.72 4.33 -7.71
C HIS A 29 6.25 4.84 -9.05
N GLN A 30 6.69 6.11 -9.13
CA GLN A 30 7.37 6.65 -10.30
C GLN A 30 8.87 6.33 -10.21
N PRO A 31 9.46 5.59 -11.17
CA PRO A 31 10.88 5.24 -11.13
C PRO A 31 11.82 6.45 -11.08
N SER A 32 11.39 7.61 -11.56
CA SER A 32 12.15 8.86 -11.48
C SER A 32 12.35 9.38 -10.05
N ALA A 33 11.56 8.88 -9.08
CA ALA A 33 11.72 9.20 -7.66
C ALA A 33 12.70 8.25 -6.95
N TRP A 34 13.11 7.17 -7.61
CA TRP A 34 13.94 6.14 -7.00
C TRP A 34 15.42 6.51 -7.03
N MET A 35 16.12 6.05 -6.00
CA MET A 35 17.57 6.16 -5.87
C MET A 35 18.13 4.87 -5.27
N THR A 36 19.46 4.77 -5.18
CA THR A 36 20.11 3.69 -4.45
C THR A 36 19.96 3.87 -2.94
N HIS A 37 20.06 2.78 -2.17
CA HIS A 37 20.05 2.84 -0.71
C HIS A 37 21.10 3.81 -0.17
N LYS A 38 22.31 3.78 -0.75
CA LYS A 38 23.43 4.64 -0.33
C LYS A 38 23.14 6.13 -0.54
N GLU A 39 22.50 6.49 -1.65
CA GLU A 39 22.11 7.88 -1.91
C GLU A 39 21.01 8.33 -0.95
N ALA A 40 19.99 7.48 -0.74
CA ALA A 40 18.91 7.77 0.19
C ALA A 40 19.43 7.97 1.62
N ASP A 41 20.31 7.09 2.10
CA ASP A 41 20.96 7.20 3.41
C ASP A 41 21.76 8.50 3.54
N ALA A 42 22.54 8.85 2.52
CA ALA A 42 23.36 10.06 2.55
C ALA A 42 22.50 11.34 2.65
N ILE A 43 21.38 11.38 1.94
CA ILE A 43 20.43 12.52 2.00
C ILE A 43 19.68 12.51 3.34
N ALA A 44 19.18 11.35 3.78
CA ALA A 44 18.49 11.20 5.05
C ALA A 44 19.35 11.67 6.23
N ALA A 45 20.65 11.39 6.22
CA ALA A 45 21.60 11.81 7.25
C ALA A 45 21.74 13.34 7.37
N THR A 46 21.47 14.11 6.30
CA THR A 46 21.57 15.58 6.30
C THR A 46 20.24 16.29 6.47
N THR A 47 19.13 15.65 6.08
CA THR A 47 17.78 16.23 6.07
C THR A 47 16.94 15.82 7.28
N GLY A 48 17.25 14.70 7.92
CA GLY A 48 16.41 14.08 8.96
C GLY A 48 15.18 13.34 8.39
N PHE A 49 15.09 13.20 7.07
CA PHE A 49 14.10 12.33 6.42
C PHE A 49 14.40 10.85 6.71
N GLY A 50 13.38 10.00 6.54
CA GLY A 50 13.58 8.55 6.55
C GLY A 50 13.73 7.99 5.14
N VAL A 51 14.16 6.74 5.05
CA VAL A 51 14.31 6.00 3.80
C VAL A 51 13.17 4.99 3.71
N GLY A 52 12.61 4.82 2.52
CA GLY A 52 11.63 3.78 2.19
C GLY A 52 12.12 2.93 1.03
N PHE A 53 11.58 1.74 0.90
CA PHE A 53 11.82 0.84 -0.22
C PHE A 53 10.51 0.56 -0.96
N VAL A 54 10.55 0.53 -2.29
CA VAL A 54 9.39 0.31 -3.15
C VAL A 54 9.43 -1.12 -3.67
N ILE A 55 8.51 -1.95 -3.19
CA ILE A 55 8.28 -3.29 -3.71
C ILE A 55 7.44 -3.21 -4.98
N THR A 56 7.95 -3.79 -6.06
CA THR A 56 7.34 -3.90 -7.38
C THR A 56 6.93 -5.34 -7.67
N GLU A 57 6.17 -5.56 -8.74
CA GLU A 57 5.73 -6.90 -9.16
C GLU A 57 6.88 -7.77 -9.71
N ASN A 58 7.99 -7.14 -10.09
CA ASN A 58 9.16 -7.84 -10.64
C ASN A 58 10.14 -8.27 -9.53
N ASP A 59 9.89 -7.86 -8.29
CA ASP A 59 10.76 -8.17 -7.17
C ASP A 59 10.36 -9.52 -6.55
N PRO A 60 11.33 -10.34 -6.12
CA PRO A 60 11.03 -11.57 -5.40
C PRO A 60 10.57 -11.30 -3.96
N TYR A 61 10.64 -10.04 -3.50
CA TYR A 61 10.53 -9.69 -2.09
C TYR A 61 9.08 -9.64 -1.59
N PHE A 62 8.90 -10.07 -0.35
CA PHE A 62 7.71 -9.76 0.44
C PHE A 62 8.08 -9.05 1.73
N ILE A 63 7.06 -8.41 2.33
CA ILE A 63 7.11 -7.91 3.69
C ILE A 63 5.86 -8.36 4.45
N VAL A 64 6.04 -8.96 5.62
CA VAL A 64 4.99 -9.07 6.64
C VAL A 64 5.22 -7.95 7.67
N ASP A 65 4.31 -6.99 7.71
CA ASP A 65 4.31 -5.89 8.66
C ASP A 65 3.39 -6.20 9.84
N ILE A 66 3.91 -6.04 11.05
CA ILE A 66 3.16 -6.24 12.29
C ILE A 66 3.31 -4.98 13.13
N ASP A 67 2.28 -4.13 13.11
CA ASP A 67 2.22 -2.90 13.88
C ASP A 67 2.01 -3.16 15.37
N GLY A 68 2.65 -2.35 16.23
CA GLY A 68 2.39 -2.32 17.67
C GLY A 68 2.72 -3.63 18.41
N CYS A 69 3.53 -4.51 17.81
CA CYS A 69 3.88 -5.81 18.37
C CYS A 69 5.18 -5.82 19.19
N ARG A 70 5.85 -4.68 19.33
CA ARG A 70 7.07 -4.50 20.10
C ARG A 70 6.83 -3.51 21.23
N ASP A 71 7.05 -3.95 22.46
CA ASP A 71 6.94 -3.08 23.63
C ASP A 71 7.94 -1.91 23.53
N PRO A 72 7.51 -0.65 23.64
CA PRO A 72 8.37 0.51 23.41
C PRO A 72 9.45 0.70 24.49
N ILE A 73 9.28 0.12 25.68
CA ILE A 73 10.19 0.29 26.82
C ILE A 73 11.22 -0.83 26.85
N THR A 74 10.76 -2.07 26.78
CA THR A 74 11.57 -3.29 26.92
C THR A 74 12.07 -3.82 25.58
N GLY A 75 11.42 -3.47 24.48
CA GLY A 75 11.68 -4.04 23.16
C GLY A 75 11.15 -5.47 22.97
N THR A 76 10.41 -5.99 23.94
CA THR A 76 9.90 -7.37 23.91
C THR A 76 8.84 -7.54 22.82
N PRO A 77 8.95 -8.56 21.94
CA PRO A 77 7.89 -8.89 21.00
C PRO A 77 6.66 -9.49 21.71
N ASN A 78 5.47 -9.20 21.22
CA ASN A 78 4.24 -9.87 21.63
C ASN A 78 4.14 -11.28 21.00
N GLU A 79 3.10 -12.03 21.36
CA GLU A 79 2.92 -13.41 20.88
C GLU A 79 2.73 -13.51 19.36
N LEU A 80 2.14 -12.51 18.71
CA LEU A 80 1.99 -12.51 17.26
C LEU A 80 3.34 -12.36 16.55
N ALA A 81 4.18 -11.44 17.01
CA ALA A 81 5.54 -11.28 16.49
C ALA A 81 6.38 -12.54 16.74
N LYS A 82 6.34 -13.11 17.95
CA LYS A 82 7.03 -14.37 18.27
C LYS A 82 6.58 -15.53 17.37
N LYS A 83 5.27 -15.64 17.11
CA LYS A 83 4.70 -16.64 16.20
C LYS A 83 5.31 -16.49 14.80
N TRP A 84 5.33 -15.28 14.24
CA TRP A 84 5.89 -15.04 12.92
C TRP A 84 7.41 -15.25 12.86
N SER A 85 8.16 -14.91 13.91
CA SER A 85 9.56 -15.30 14.03
C SER A 85 9.76 -16.82 14.02
N GLY A 86 8.82 -17.59 14.57
CA GLY A 86 8.84 -19.06 14.53
C GLY A 86 8.42 -19.64 13.18
N ILE A 87 7.54 -18.97 12.44
CA ILE A 87 7.13 -19.35 11.07
C ILE A 87 8.27 -19.09 10.08
N LEU A 88 9.01 -17.99 10.28
CA LEU A 88 10.06 -17.51 9.38
C LEU A 88 11.44 -17.48 10.07
N PRO A 89 11.97 -18.62 10.56
CA PRO A 89 13.22 -18.64 11.31
C PRO A 89 14.41 -18.22 10.43
N GLY A 90 15.03 -17.09 10.76
CA GLY A 90 16.18 -16.56 10.01
C GLY A 90 15.81 -15.59 8.88
N ALA A 91 14.51 -15.36 8.64
CA ALA A 91 14.07 -14.27 7.79
C ALA A 91 14.64 -12.94 8.28
N ALA A 92 14.81 -12.01 7.34
CA ALA A 92 15.26 -10.69 7.70
C ALA A 92 14.19 -9.95 8.51
N VAL A 93 14.57 -9.31 9.61
CA VAL A 93 13.66 -8.57 10.48
C VAL A 93 14.27 -7.23 10.85
N GLU A 94 13.50 -6.16 10.68
CA GLU A 94 13.82 -4.83 11.18
C GLU A 94 12.78 -4.34 12.17
N ILE A 95 13.20 -3.47 13.09
CA ILE A 95 12.28 -2.69 13.90
C ILE A 95 11.73 -1.59 13.01
N SER A 96 10.41 -1.56 12.82
CA SER A 96 9.70 -0.56 12.00
C SER A 96 10.07 0.89 12.35
N ARG A 97 9.78 1.82 11.44
CA ARG A 97 10.07 3.25 11.61
C ARG A 97 9.48 3.87 12.89
N SER A 98 8.35 3.36 13.42
CA SER A 98 7.75 3.85 14.67
C SER A 98 8.45 3.32 15.93
N GLY A 99 9.29 2.29 15.82
CA GLY A 99 9.93 1.62 16.95
C GLY A 99 9.05 0.59 17.69
N THR A 100 7.78 0.46 17.29
CA THR A 100 6.77 -0.36 17.99
C THR A 100 6.26 -1.56 17.20
N GLY A 101 6.64 -1.69 15.93
CA GLY A 101 6.34 -2.85 15.08
C GLY A 101 7.60 -3.49 14.48
N TYR A 102 7.40 -4.59 13.75
CA TYR A 102 8.45 -5.28 12.99
C TYR A 102 8.05 -5.44 11.53
N HIS A 103 9.03 -5.33 10.63
CA HIS A 103 8.88 -5.79 9.25
C HIS A 103 9.70 -7.07 9.08
N PHE A 104 9.05 -8.15 8.70
CA PHE A 104 9.69 -9.41 8.31
C PHE A 104 9.82 -9.45 6.79
N TRP A 105 11.03 -9.73 6.31
CA TRP A 105 11.41 -9.72 4.91
C TRP A 105 11.84 -11.10 4.45
N GLY A 106 11.60 -11.37 3.17
CA GLY A 106 12.11 -12.56 2.51
C GLY A 106 11.78 -12.56 1.04
N CYS A 107 12.04 -13.68 0.37
CA CYS A 107 11.62 -13.94 -0.99
C CYS A 107 10.36 -14.83 -1.03
N CYS A 108 9.55 -14.71 -2.08
CA CYS A 108 8.44 -15.62 -2.34
C CYS A 108 8.06 -15.65 -3.83
N GLU A 109 7.28 -16.65 -4.24
CA GLU A 109 6.68 -16.71 -5.58
C GLU A 109 5.75 -15.52 -5.84
N ALA A 110 5.68 -15.07 -7.09
CA ALA A 110 4.79 -14.00 -7.52
C ALA A 110 3.29 -14.32 -7.29
N GLY A 111 2.50 -13.28 -7.01
CA GLY A 111 1.03 -13.36 -7.02
C GLY A 111 0.34 -13.75 -5.71
N LEU A 112 1.08 -14.08 -4.65
CA LEU A 112 0.49 -14.40 -3.34
C LEU A 112 -0.43 -13.28 -2.82
N SER A 113 -0.05 -12.01 -2.98
CA SER A 113 -0.88 -10.89 -2.47
C SER A 113 -2.28 -10.79 -3.10
N GLU A 114 -2.51 -11.41 -4.27
CA GLU A 114 -3.83 -11.49 -4.91
C GLU A 114 -4.73 -12.51 -4.20
N HIS A 115 -4.13 -13.60 -3.72
CA HIS A 115 -4.82 -14.75 -3.14
C HIS A 115 -5.05 -14.65 -1.64
N TYR A 116 -4.32 -13.79 -0.94
CA TYR A 116 -4.38 -13.68 0.52
C TYR A 116 -4.92 -12.32 0.98
N TYR A 117 -5.52 -12.28 2.18
CA TYR A 117 -5.89 -11.01 2.80
C TYR A 117 -4.63 -10.22 3.14
N ASN A 118 -4.57 -8.96 2.67
CA ASN A 118 -3.52 -8.06 3.10
C ASN A 118 -3.60 -7.84 4.62
N ARG A 119 -4.75 -7.41 5.15
CA ARG A 119 -4.92 -7.09 6.57
C ARG A 119 -5.85 -8.06 7.28
N LYS A 120 -5.30 -9.06 7.96
CA LYS A 120 -6.05 -10.02 8.79
C LYS A 120 -5.21 -10.48 9.98
N ASN A 121 -5.84 -10.73 11.12
CA ASN A 121 -5.19 -11.24 12.34
C ASN A 121 -4.00 -10.36 12.82
N GLY A 122 -4.09 -9.05 12.59
CA GLY A 122 -3.09 -8.09 13.06
C GLY A 122 -1.81 -8.02 12.22
N ILE A 123 -1.80 -8.59 11.02
CA ILE A 123 -0.67 -8.47 10.08
C ILE A 123 -1.09 -7.77 8.78
N GLU A 124 -0.12 -7.14 8.12
CA GLU A 124 -0.20 -6.68 6.73
C GLU A 124 0.81 -7.43 5.85
N PHE A 125 0.36 -8.02 4.75
CA PHE A 125 1.22 -8.79 3.82
C PHE A 125 1.38 -8.08 2.48
N TYR A 126 2.61 -7.65 2.21
CA TYR A 126 2.96 -6.89 1.03
C TYR A 126 3.81 -7.71 0.08
N GLN A 127 3.34 -7.77 -1.16
CA GLN A 127 4.09 -8.27 -2.30
C GLN A 127 3.67 -7.43 -3.51
N GLY A 128 4.61 -6.62 -4.00
CA GLY A 128 4.42 -5.68 -5.09
C GLY A 128 3.56 -4.44 -4.75
N LYS A 129 3.62 -3.45 -5.65
CA LYS A 129 2.83 -2.20 -5.67
C LYS A 129 2.73 -1.47 -4.32
N ARG A 130 3.78 -1.52 -3.50
CA ARG A 130 3.80 -0.86 -2.19
C ARG A 130 5.18 -0.27 -1.90
N TYR A 131 5.21 0.89 -1.26
CA TYR A 131 6.41 1.35 -0.58
C TYR A 131 6.28 1.08 0.92
N VAL A 132 7.41 0.79 1.57
CA VAL A 132 7.49 0.55 3.01
C VAL A 132 8.57 1.47 3.58
N ALA A 133 8.22 2.22 4.62
CA ALA A 133 9.15 3.08 5.35
C ALA A 133 10.13 2.19 6.14
N LEU A 134 11.41 2.27 5.84
CA LEU A 134 12.42 1.43 6.45
C LEU A 134 12.66 1.84 7.90
N GLY A 135 12.90 0.80 8.68
CA GLY A 135 13.16 0.88 10.08
C GLY A 135 14.64 0.92 10.42
N SER A 136 15.00 0.19 11.46
CA SER A 136 16.38 0.08 11.94
C SER A 136 16.68 -1.32 12.48
N GLN A 137 17.96 -1.59 12.73
CA GLN A 137 18.44 -2.83 13.36
C GLN A 137 18.04 -4.09 12.59
N MET A 138 18.16 -4.04 11.25
CA MET A 138 17.98 -5.20 10.39
C MET A 138 18.89 -6.37 10.81
N GLN A 139 18.28 -7.54 10.98
CA GLN A 139 18.95 -8.82 11.28
C GLN A 139 18.39 -9.91 10.37
N GLY A 140 19.08 -11.05 10.23
CA GLY A 140 18.61 -12.16 9.38
C GLY A 140 18.90 -11.96 7.88
N GLU A 141 18.23 -12.74 7.04
CA GLU A 141 18.52 -12.82 5.60
C GLU A 141 17.26 -12.64 4.73
N ILE A 142 17.32 -11.69 3.79
CA ILE A 142 16.22 -11.41 2.84
C ILE A 142 16.12 -12.48 1.74
N GLY A 143 17.24 -13.10 1.37
CA GLY A 143 17.33 -13.99 0.21
C GLY A 143 16.61 -15.35 0.35
N ILE A 144 16.06 -15.65 1.52
CA ILE A 144 15.41 -16.94 1.79
C ILE A 144 14.00 -16.95 1.18
N ASP A 145 13.67 -18.00 0.44
CA ASP A 145 12.32 -18.24 -0.09
C ASP A 145 11.40 -18.83 1.00
N TRP A 146 10.30 -18.15 1.28
CA TRP A 146 9.31 -18.54 2.31
C TRP A 146 7.95 -18.90 1.72
N SER A 147 7.86 -19.20 0.43
CA SER A 147 6.58 -19.42 -0.27
C SER A 147 5.72 -20.50 0.40
N ALA A 148 6.32 -21.59 0.88
CA ALA A 148 5.57 -22.67 1.54
C ALA A 148 5.00 -22.22 2.89
N GLN A 149 5.80 -21.55 3.71
CA GLN A 149 5.43 -21.06 5.03
C GLN A 149 4.37 -19.97 4.94
N LEU A 150 4.50 -19.07 3.97
CA LEU A 150 3.51 -18.03 3.71
C LEU A 150 2.17 -18.65 3.31
N ARG A 151 2.13 -19.57 2.35
CA ARG A 151 0.86 -20.22 1.95
C ARG A 151 0.16 -20.95 3.08
N ALA A 152 0.94 -21.59 3.96
CA ALA A 152 0.40 -22.34 5.09
C ALA A 152 -0.12 -21.46 6.24
N ASN A 153 0.33 -20.20 6.33
CA ASN A 153 0.04 -19.34 7.50
C ASN A 153 -0.71 -18.05 7.17
N LEU A 154 -0.71 -17.60 5.90
CA LEU A 154 -1.53 -16.49 5.45
C LEU A 154 -3.00 -16.91 5.34
N THR A 155 -3.91 -15.96 5.58
CA THR A 155 -5.34 -16.22 5.47
C THR A 155 -5.80 -16.03 4.02
N PRO A 156 -6.30 -17.07 3.34
CA PRO A 156 -6.75 -16.95 1.97
C PRO A 156 -7.92 -15.98 1.89
N ARG A 157 -7.95 -15.19 0.83
CA ARG A 157 -9.12 -14.40 0.46
C ARG A 157 -10.20 -15.39 -0.01
N PRO A 158 -11.44 -15.29 0.47
CA PRO A 158 -12.53 -16.09 -0.07
C PRO A 158 -12.65 -15.79 -1.54
N GLU A 159 -12.78 -16.84 -2.35
CA GLU A 159 -13.25 -16.66 -3.72
C GLU A 159 -14.61 -15.95 -3.65
N THR A 160 -14.76 -14.93 -4.47
CA THR A 160 -15.89 -13.98 -4.53
C THR A 160 -17.15 -14.54 -3.87
N SER A 161 -17.41 -14.13 -2.63
CA SER A 161 -18.69 -14.44 -2.00
C SER A 161 -19.76 -13.73 -2.80
N THR A 162 -20.86 -14.41 -3.08
CA THR A 162 -22.08 -13.78 -3.58
C THR A 162 -22.41 -12.62 -2.64
N LEU A 163 -22.39 -11.40 -3.17
CA LEU A 163 -22.87 -10.25 -2.40
C LEU A 163 -24.36 -10.51 -2.11
N PRO A 164 -24.83 -10.19 -0.89
CA PRO A 164 -26.26 -10.26 -0.60
C PRO A 164 -27.01 -9.39 -1.62
N GLU A 165 -28.13 -9.89 -2.14
CA GLU A 165 -28.97 -9.14 -3.09
C GLU A 165 -29.51 -7.85 -2.45
N GLU A 166 -29.77 -7.88 -1.14
CA GLU A 166 -30.21 -6.73 -0.36
C GLU A 166 -29.50 -6.64 0.99
N GLY A 167 -29.20 -5.42 1.41
CA GLY A 167 -28.63 -5.11 2.72
C GLY A 167 -27.12 -5.37 2.85
N PRO A 168 -26.54 -5.05 4.02
CA PRO A 168 -25.13 -5.27 4.29
C PRO A 168 -24.81 -6.75 4.51
N VAL A 169 -23.55 -7.14 4.30
CA VAL A 169 -23.06 -8.47 4.70
C VAL A 169 -23.19 -8.65 6.22
N PRO A 170 -23.40 -9.89 6.74
CA PRO A 170 -23.56 -10.13 8.18
C PRO A 170 -22.43 -9.61 9.06
N GLU A 171 -21.21 -9.52 8.52
CA GLU A 171 -20.02 -9.03 9.21
C GLU A 171 -19.90 -7.50 9.22
N TYR A 172 -20.84 -6.78 8.61
CA TYR A 172 -20.81 -5.33 8.54
C TYR A 172 -21.05 -4.71 9.91
N THR A 173 -20.11 -3.87 10.35
CA THR A 173 -20.14 -3.19 11.66
C THR A 173 -20.28 -1.67 11.54
N GLY A 174 -20.54 -1.15 10.33
CA GLY A 174 -20.70 0.28 10.10
C GLY A 174 -22.10 0.79 10.45
N PRO A 175 -22.32 2.12 10.36
CA PRO A 175 -23.62 2.71 10.61
C PRO A 175 -24.64 2.25 9.57
N SER A 176 -25.87 1.99 10.01
CA SER A 176 -27.00 1.65 9.15
C SER A 176 -27.76 2.88 8.63
N ASP A 177 -27.40 4.07 9.09
CA ASP A 177 -28.02 5.34 8.73
C ASP A 177 -27.37 5.93 7.47
N ASP A 178 -28.17 6.10 6.42
CA ASP A 178 -27.70 6.57 5.11
C ASP A 178 -27.07 7.96 5.18
N GLU A 179 -27.63 8.89 5.96
CA GLU A 179 -27.08 10.24 6.09
C GLU A 179 -25.67 10.23 6.69
N THR A 180 -25.48 9.39 7.72
CA THR A 180 -24.17 9.18 8.33
C THR A 180 -23.18 8.53 7.35
N LEU A 181 -23.62 7.52 6.59
CA LEU A 181 -22.79 6.89 5.56
C LEU A 181 -22.36 7.88 4.47
N LEU A 182 -23.31 8.67 3.98
CA LEU A 182 -23.06 9.71 2.99
C LEU A 182 -22.07 10.74 3.52
N ARG A 183 -22.25 11.24 4.75
CA ARG A 183 -21.30 12.16 5.38
C ARG A 183 -19.90 11.56 5.47
N MET A 184 -19.78 10.31 5.94
CA MET A 184 -18.49 9.62 6.01
C MET A 184 -17.84 9.47 4.62
N ALA A 185 -18.62 9.13 3.60
CA ALA A 185 -18.12 9.01 2.22
C ALA A 185 -17.67 10.37 1.65
N MET A 186 -18.41 11.44 1.93
CA MET A 186 -18.06 12.82 1.52
C MET A 186 -16.78 13.34 2.17
N ASP A 187 -16.60 13.02 3.45
CA ASP A 187 -15.45 13.47 4.22
C ASP A 187 -14.20 12.62 4.00
N ALA A 188 -14.36 11.44 3.39
CA ALA A 188 -13.27 10.53 3.09
C ALA A 188 -12.13 11.25 2.34
N LYS A 189 -10.91 11.15 2.90
CA LYS A 189 -9.71 11.73 2.29
C LYS A 189 -9.28 10.99 1.02
N GLY A 190 -9.71 9.75 0.86
CA GLY A 190 -9.38 8.89 -0.28
C GLY A 190 -8.06 8.13 -0.11
N SER A 191 -7.67 7.39 -1.14
CA SER A 191 -6.43 6.61 -1.18
C SER A 191 -5.18 7.50 -1.29
N ALA A 192 -3.98 6.93 -1.11
CA ALA A 192 -2.72 7.64 -1.36
C ALA A 192 -2.67 8.29 -2.77
N ALA A 193 -3.23 7.65 -3.80
CA ALA A 193 -3.32 8.24 -5.14
C ALA A 193 -4.17 9.52 -5.20
N VAL A 194 -5.16 9.66 -4.31
CA VAL A 194 -5.93 10.91 -4.16
C VAL A 194 -5.06 11.98 -3.49
N ALA A 195 -4.29 11.60 -2.46
CA ALA A 195 -3.37 12.51 -1.77
C ALA A 195 -2.28 13.05 -2.70
N PHE A 196 -1.76 12.22 -3.62
CA PHE A 196 -0.80 12.64 -4.65
C PHE A 196 -1.45 13.35 -5.86
N GLY A 197 -2.76 13.60 -5.82
CA GLY A 197 -3.46 14.32 -6.89
C GLY A 197 -3.61 13.53 -8.19
N ASN A 198 -3.47 12.21 -8.14
CA ASN A 198 -3.58 11.28 -9.28
C ASN A 198 -5.01 10.71 -9.45
N LYS A 199 -5.91 10.95 -8.50
CA LYS A 199 -7.33 10.55 -8.57
C LYS A 199 -8.25 11.62 -7.96
N ALA A 200 -9.48 11.70 -8.47
CA ALA A 200 -10.56 12.50 -7.87
C ALA A 200 -11.05 11.92 -6.52
N ARG A 201 -11.60 12.77 -5.65
CA ARG A 201 -12.21 12.35 -4.39
C ARG A 201 -13.62 11.81 -4.63
N PHE A 202 -14.14 11.04 -3.66
CA PHE A 202 -15.54 10.62 -3.68
C PHE A 202 -16.49 11.83 -3.77
N LYS A 203 -16.23 12.88 -3.00
CA LYS A 203 -17.01 14.12 -3.01
C LYS A 203 -17.02 14.80 -4.40
N ASP A 204 -15.93 14.72 -5.17
CA ASP A 204 -15.88 15.29 -6.52
C ASP A 204 -16.76 14.50 -7.49
N LEU A 205 -16.73 13.16 -7.39
CA LEU A 205 -17.60 12.28 -8.17
C LEU A 205 -19.07 12.50 -7.81
N TRP A 206 -19.40 12.51 -6.52
CA TRP A 206 -20.77 12.64 -6.05
C TRP A 206 -21.41 13.97 -6.43
N ASN A 207 -20.68 15.08 -6.28
CA ASN A 207 -21.17 16.41 -6.63
C ASN A 207 -21.00 16.74 -8.11
N ALA A 208 -20.58 15.78 -8.94
CA ALA A 208 -20.30 15.97 -10.36
C ALA A 208 -19.40 17.20 -10.63
N ASN A 209 -18.33 17.35 -9.86
CA ASN A 209 -17.40 18.48 -9.97
C ASN A 209 -16.60 18.40 -11.28
N ALA A 210 -17.14 19.00 -12.34
CA ALA A 210 -16.60 18.90 -13.70
C ALA A 210 -15.13 19.33 -13.80
N ASP A 211 -14.74 20.41 -13.10
CA ASP A 211 -13.37 20.94 -13.13
C ASP A 211 -12.36 19.95 -12.52
N ALA A 212 -12.71 19.34 -11.39
CA ALA A 212 -11.87 18.32 -10.77
C ALA A 212 -11.84 17.03 -11.62
N LEU A 213 -12.98 16.62 -12.16
CA LEU A 213 -13.12 15.37 -12.91
C LEU A 213 -12.46 15.42 -14.29
N ALA A 214 -12.45 16.56 -14.97
CA ALA A 214 -11.82 16.72 -16.29
C ALA A 214 -10.32 16.39 -16.29
N ARG A 215 -9.66 16.50 -15.12
CA ARG A 215 -8.25 16.13 -14.94
C ARG A 215 -7.99 14.62 -15.02
N PHE A 216 -8.99 13.81 -14.70
CA PHE A 216 -8.85 12.36 -14.54
C PHE A 216 -9.67 11.56 -15.57
N PHE A 217 -10.80 12.11 -16.00
CA PHE A 217 -11.72 11.48 -16.93
C PHE A 217 -11.78 12.31 -18.20
N ARG A 218 -11.26 11.73 -19.29
CA ARG A 218 -11.37 12.36 -20.60
C ARG A 218 -12.82 12.30 -21.07
N PRO A 219 -13.40 13.40 -21.59
CA PRO A 219 -14.69 13.33 -22.26
C PRO A 219 -14.64 12.27 -23.37
N ARG A 220 -15.67 11.43 -23.48
CA ARG A 220 -15.83 10.62 -24.68
C ARG A 220 -16.06 11.59 -25.84
N VAL A 221 -15.11 11.65 -26.76
CA VAL A 221 -15.33 12.31 -28.06
C VAL A 221 -16.24 11.40 -28.87
N THR A 222 -17.54 11.44 -28.62
CA THR A 222 -18.52 10.87 -29.54
C THR A 222 -18.67 11.86 -30.70
N THR A 223 -17.81 11.74 -31.70
CA THR A 223 -18.06 12.35 -33.01
C THR A 223 -19.20 11.57 -33.67
N ARG A 224 -20.44 11.70 -33.17
CA ARG A 224 -21.60 11.47 -34.02
C ARG A 224 -21.84 12.79 -34.75
N LEU A 225 -21.21 12.91 -35.92
CA LEU A 225 -21.73 13.80 -36.95
C LEU A 225 -23.14 13.32 -37.23
N ILE A 226 -24.14 14.05 -36.74
CA ILE A 226 -25.50 13.91 -37.23
C ILE A 226 -25.44 14.55 -38.62
N ASP A 227 -25.33 13.73 -39.67
CA ASP A 227 -25.55 14.19 -41.04
C ASP A 227 -27.02 14.64 -41.15
N PRO A 228 -27.32 15.91 -41.46
CA PRO A 228 -28.69 16.40 -41.53
C PRO A 228 -29.40 16.00 -42.84
N VAL A 229 -28.99 14.93 -43.52
CA VAL A 229 -29.52 14.56 -44.84
C VAL A 229 -29.87 13.08 -44.90
N GLN A 230 -31.02 12.71 -44.31
CA GLN A 230 -31.92 11.66 -44.83
C GLN A 230 -33.28 11.78 -44.11
N ILE A 231 -34.06 12.80 -44.46
CA ILE A 231 -35.52 12.71 -44.41
C ILE A 231 -36.00 12.76 -45.86
N GLN A 232 -36.07 11.60 -46.51
CA GLN A 232 -36.88 11.41 -47.71
C GLN A 232 -37.54 10.03 -47.64
N HIS A 233 -38.88 10.08 -47.55
CA HIS A 233 -39.90 9.12 -47.97
C HIS A 233 -39.52 7.62 -48.06
N CYS A 234 -40.16 6.82 -47.21
CA CYS A 234 -41.29 5.96 -47.60
C CYS A 234 -42.11 5.60 -46.34
#